data_AF-A0A2E7NC63-F1
#
_entry.id   AF-A0A2E7NC63-F1
#
_cell.length_a   1.000
_cell.length_b   1.000
_cell.length_c   1.000
_cell.angle_alpha   90.00
_cell.angle_beta   90.00
_cell.angle_gamma   90.00
#
_symmetry.space_group_name_H-M   'P 1'
#
loop_
_entity.id
_entity.type
_entity.pdbx_description
1 polymer ?
#
loop_
_entity_poly.entity_id
_entity_poly.type
_entity_poly.pdbx_seq_one_letter_code
_entity_poly.pdbx_strand_id
1 'polypeptide(L)'
;MRRTFSPYTNDLSPRINHAPSTTLVRLIGLVCLSSVLVFSLATSAVKGAEASPTQEEAGLPQSQLVVLREAFQLVNTVGNEVWPGWTRSPMTVVIIEDDYEYLLNAPRNWKESGGFELTEQTFLGQPIYHRGRTLPQALRAAFPVAGLPSAVVGAWRPSEESPNEWAVTLAHEWFHVLQMTREEEIKVADLELGQGVYPSLQLDYPFAYGDRDVGYAIHLLGSSLYDFWNRSRTLPRAVQRTFVAETSWAALQNLKTIISLKYGDDAYNYFRYQTWKEGVARYTQVHVSLLAADFEDNGRFYQQPGLAALQGSMSYGRLWEEVTRTNYWLMRTASGIDGGNPISFYGIGHGLAELLDALNPSWKEKYFDQGVWLDTLIEEVMDPKALAAR
;
A
#
# COMPACT_ATOMS: atom_id res chain seq x y z
N MET A 1 -6.01 -20.00 21.90
CA MET A 1 -5.46 -21.04 21.00
C MET A 1 -4.36 -20.40 20.17
N ARG A 2 -3.09 -20.69 20.45
CA ARG A 2 -1.95 -20.22 19.64
C ARG A 2 -1.92 -21.04 18.34
N ARG A 3 -2.25 -20.44 17.20
CA ARG A 3 -2.01 -21.06 15.89
C ARG A 3 -0.58 -20.72 15.47
N THR A 4 0.26 -21.75 15.46
CA THR A 4 1.56 -21.73 14.79
C THR A 4 1.31 -21.72 13.29
N PHE A 5 1.83 -20.70 12.59
CA PHE A 5 1.94 -20.71 11.14
C PHE A 5 2.67 -21.99 10.70
N SER A 6 2.10 -22.69 9.71
CA SER A 6 2.75 -23.85 9.09
C SER A 6 4.09 -23.43 8.50
N PRO A 7 5.20 -24.13 8.77
CA PRO A 7 6.47 -23.83 8.11
C PRO A 7 6.38 -24.32 6.67
N TYR A 8 6.14 -23.41 5.72
CA TYR A 8 6.52 -23.65 4.33
C TYR A 8 8.02 -23.92 4.31
N THR A 9 8.40 -25.19 4.13
CA THR A 9 9.79 -25.62 3.99
C THR A 9 10.27 -25.22 2.59
N ASN A 10 10.99 -24.11 2.50
CA ASN A 10 11.72 -23.73 1.30
C ASN A 10 13.01 -24.58 1.21
N ASP A 11 12.97 -25.66 0.41
CA ASP A 11 14.19 -26.30 -0.09
C ASP A 11 14.80 -25.39 -1.16
N LEU A 12 15.80 -24.60 -0.77
CA LEU A 12 16.56 -23.69 -1.64
C LEU A 12 17.72 -24.41 -2.33
N SER A 13 17.46 -25.57 -2.95
CA SER A 13 18.43 -26.22 -3.83
C SER A 13 18.24 -25.72 -5.28
N PRO A 14 19.16 -24.92 -5.84
CA PRO A 14 19.03 -24.46 -7.22
C PRO A 14 19.24 -25.63 -8.19
N ARG A 15 18.17 -26.09 -8.85
CA ARG A 15 18.30 -26.87 -10.09
C ARG A 15 18.69 -25.92 -11.22
N ILE A 16 19.99 -25.73 -11.37
CA ILE A 16 20.60 -25.04 -12.50
C ILE A 16 20.31 -25.87 -13.75
N ASN A 17 19.46 -25.35 -14.64
CA ASN A 17 19.45 -25.74 -16.04
C ASN A 17 19.71 -24.49 -16.88
N HIS A 18 20.80 -24.55 -17.64
CA HIS A 18 21.32 -23.49 -18.50
C HIS A 18 20.42 -23.26 -19.73
N ALA A 19 19.98 -22.01 -19.93
CA ALA A 19 19.97 -21.30 -21.22
C ALA A 19 19.53 -19.84 -21.01
N PRO A 20 20.19 -18.84 -21.60
CA PRO A 20 19.89 -17.43 -21.35
C PRO A 20 18.85 -16.90 -22.33
N SER A 21 17.73 -16.33 -21.84
CA SER A 21 16.95 -15.36 -22.61
C SER A 21 17.25 -13.95 -22.07
N THR A 22 18.24 -13.33 -22.68
CA THR A 22 18.53 -11.90 -22.51
C THR A 22 17.45 -11.09 -23.22
N THR A 23 16.38 -10.75 -22.52
CA THR A 23 15.47 -9.61 -22.78
C THR A 23 14.29 -9.70 -21.81
N LEU A 24 14.30 -8.92 -20.73
CA LEU A 24 13.16 -8.21 -20.11
C LEU A 24 13.48 -7.78 -18.66
N VAL A 25 14.60 -7.09 -18.46
CA VAL A 25 14.78 -6.24 -17.26
C VAL A 25 14.71 -4.80 -17.77
N ARG A 26 13.49 -4.29 -17.93
CA ARG A 26 13.23 -2.89 -18.26
C ARG A 26 12.11 -2.39 -17.34
N LEU A 27 12.49 -1.39 -16.53
CA LEU A 27 11.63 -0.37 -15.91
C LEU A 27 10.25 -0.82 -15.40
N ILE A 28 10.18 -1.19 -14.12
CA ILE A 28 8.98 -1.00 -13.31
C ILE A 28 9.45 -0.23 -12.07
N GLY A 29 9.18 1.07 -12.07
CA GLY A 29 9.67 1.99 -11.05
C GLY A 29 9.76 3.40 -11.62
N LEU A 30 8.61 4.07 -11.72
CA LEU A 30 8.29 5.47 -12.01
C LEU A 30 6.91 5.39 -12.66
N VAL A 31 5.80 5.78 -12.02
CA VAL A 31 5.40 7.18 -11.80
C VAL A 31 4.49 7.25 -10.58
N CYS A 32 5.01 7.72 -9.45
CA CYS A 32 4.22 8.39 -8.42
C CYS A 32 5.04 9.61 -7.98
N LEU A 33 4.44 10.80 -8.12
CA LEU A 33 4.98 12.11 -7.79
C LEU A 33 6.17 12.62 -8.63
N SER A 34 5.91 12.94 -9.89
CA SER A 34 6.55 14.09 -10.54
C SER A 34 5.73 14.50 -11.77
N SER A 35 4.73 15.34 -11.58
CA SER A 35 4.04 16.04 -12.67
C SER A 35 3.94 17.51 -12.32
N VAL A 36 5.06 18.20 -12.48
CA VAL A 36 5.12 19.65 -12.53
C VAL A 36 4.38 20.11 -13.79
N LEU A 37 3.49 21.08 -13.60
CA LEU A 37 2.80 21.86 -14.62
C LEU A 37 3.72 22.20 -15.81
N VAL A 38 3.35 21.73 -17.01
CA VAL A 38 3.73 22.38 -18.26
C VAL A 38 2.45 22.82 -18.94
N PHE A 39 2.19 24.13 -18.89
CA PHE A 39 1.22 24.80 -19.74
C PHE A 39 1.65 24.57 -21.20
N SER A 40 0.85 23.83 -21.97
CA SER A 40 0.99 23.80 -23.43
C SER A 40 -0.24 24.44 -24.06
N LEU A 41 0.02 25.49 -24.83
CA LEU A 41 -0.95 26.32 -25.53
C LEU A 41 -1.78 25.48 -26.51
N ALA A 42 -3.08 25.71 -26.48
CA ALA A 42 -4.04 25.15 -27.43
C ALA A 42 -3.69 25.54 -28.86
N THR A 43 -3.55 24.54 -29.73
CA THR A 43 -3.75 24.70 -31.17
C THR A 43 -4.84 23.72 -31.60
N SER A 44 -6.00 24.30 -31.93
CA SER A 44 -7.14 23.61 -32.50
C SER A 44 -6.81 23.06 -33.89
N ALA A 45 -6.86 21.74 -34.06
CA ALA A 45 -6.91 21.09 -35.36
C ALA A 45 -8.13 20.16 -35.41
N VAL A 46 -9.07 20.51 -36.28
CA VAL A 46 -10.25 19.71 -36.64
C VAL A 46 -9.86 18.66 -37.68
N LYS A 47 -10.18 17.38 -37.43
CA LYS A 47 -10.54 16.27 -38.36
C LYS A 47 -10.10 14.93 -37.75
N GLY A 48 -10.84 13.84 -37.84
CA GLY A 48 -12.10 13.57 -38.53
C GLY A 48 -12.82 12.39 -37.88
N ALA A 49 -14.11 12.28 -38.18
CA ALA A 49 -14.97 11.22 -37.68
C ALA A 49 -14.53 9.86 -38.25
N GLU A 50 -13.86 9.07 -37.41
CA GLU A 50 -13.84 7.62 -37.52
C GLU A 50 -14.94 7.07 -36.61
N ALA A 51 -15.67 6.08 -37.13
CA ALA A 51 -16.86 5.54 -36.53
C ALA A 51 -16.62 5.13 -35.07
N SER A 52 -17.33 5.79 -34.15
CA SER A 52 -17.38 5.40 -32.75
C SER A 52 -17.80 3.94 -32.66
N PRO A 53 -17.06 3.08 -31.93
CA PRO A 53 -17.64 1.84 -31.45
C PRO A 53 -18.84 2.26 -30.60
N THR A 54 -19.99 1.70 -30.94
CA THR A 54 -21.26 1.82 -30.20
C THR A 54 -21.00 1.95 -28.70
N GLN A 55 -21.40 3.10 -28.13
CA GLN A 55 -21.48 3.33 -26.69
C GLN A 55 -22.11 2.09 -26.06
N GLU A 56 -21.31 1.30 -25.32
CA GLU A 56 -21.89 0.53 -24.23
C GLU A 56 -22.56 1.55 -23.31
N GLU A 57 -23.84 1.34 -23.07
CA GLU A 57 -24.71 2.21 -22.29
C GLU A 57 -24.07 2.61 -20.95
N ALA A 58 -24.29 3.88 -20.58
CA ALA A 58 -23.81 4.57 -19.38
C ALA A 58 -23.54 3.65 -18.18
N GLY A 59 -22.26 3.39 -17.89
CA GLY A 59 -21.87 2.64 -16.70
C GLY A 59 -20.44 2.08 -16.76
N LEU A 60 -20.05 1.36 -15.71
CA LEU A 60 -18.76 0.69 -15.65
C LEU A 60 -18.76 -0.55 -16.56
N PRO A 61 -17.63 -0.83 -17.25
CA PRO A 61 -17.49 -2.06 -18.01
C PRO A 61 -17.66 -3.31 -17.13
N GLN A 62 -18.25 -4.37 -17.68
CA GLN A 62 -18.49 -5.61 -16.93
C GLN A 62 -17.20 -6.25 -16.43
N SER A 63 -16.10 -6.12 -17.17
CA SER A 63 -14.76 -6.55 -16.75
C SER A 63 -14.33 -5.83 -15.46
N GLN A 64 -14.49 -4.50 -15.40
CA GLN A 64 -14.18 -3.71 -14.22
C GLN A 64 -15.02 -4.12 -13.01
N LEU A 65 -16.32 -4.40 -13.22
CA LEU A 65 -17.19 -4.90 -12.15
C LEU A 65 -16.76 -6.28 -11.61
N VAL A 66 -16.21 -7.16 -12.45
CA VAL A 66 -15.64 -8.44 -12.01
C VAL A 66 -14.40 -8.22 -11.13
N VAL A 67 -13.46 -7.37 -11.57
CA VAL A 67 -12.24 -7.05 -10.79
C VAL A 67 -12.58 -6.38 -9.47
N LEU A 68 -13.56 -5.48 -9.46
CA LEU A 68 -14.05 -4.86 -8.23
C LEU A 68 -14.65 -5.89 -7.27
N ARG A 69 -15.51 -6.80 -7.75
CA ARG A 69 -16.05 -7.88 -6.90
C ARG A 69 -14.94 -8.73 -6.29
N GLU A 70 -13.88 -9.00 -7.06
CA GLU A 70 -12.72 -9.73 -6.59
C GLU A 70 -12.00 -8.99 -5.45
N ALA A 71 -11.73 -7.69 -5.62
CA ALA A 71 -11.10 -6.88 -4.57
C ALA A 71 -11.94 -6.82 -3.28
N PHE A 72 -13.27 -6.66 -3.41
CA PHE A 72 -14.18 -6.69 -2.27
C PHE A 72 -14.17 -8.06 -1.57
N GLN A 73 -14.19 -9.16 -2.32
CA GLN A 73 -14.11 -10.49 -1.74
C GLN A 73 -12.78 -10.71 -1.03
N LEU A 74 -11.67 -10.28 -1.64
CA LEU A 74 -10.32 -10.37 -1.11
C LEU A 74 -10.25 -9.74 0.29
N VAL A 75 -10.60 -8.46 0.43
CA VAL A 75 -10.55 -7.77 1.72
C VAL A 75 -11.56 -8.36 2.72
N ASN A 76 -12.77 -8.74 2.28
CA ASN A 76 -13.74 -9.37 3.17
C ASN A 76 -13.30 -10.74 3.70
N THR A 77 -12.43 -11.45 2.96
CA THR A 77 -11.98 -12.79 3.34
C THR A 77 -10.71 -12.76 4.18
N VAL A 78 -9.71 -11.96 3.80
CA VAL A 78 -8.39 -11.93 4.49
C VAL A 78 -8.17 -10.70 5.35
N GLY A 79 -8.93 -9.62 5.15
CA GLY A 79 -8.65 -8.31 5.76
C GLY A 79 -8.60 -8.35 7.29
N ASN A 80 -9.51 -9.07 7.95
CA ASN A 80 -9.51 -9.18 9.41
C ASN A 80 -8.34 -10.00 9.99
N GLU A 81 -7.72 -10.86 9.18
CA GLU A 81 -6.53 -11.64 9.57
C GLU A 81 -5.26 -10.79 9.43
N VAL A 82 -5.26 -9.80 8.50
CA VAL A 82 -4.20 -8.79 8.43
C VAL A 82 -4.38 -7.73 9.51
N TRP A 83 -5.58 -7.16 9.64
CA TRP A 83 -5.91 -6.07 10.55
C TRP A 83 -7.24 -6.32 11.27
N PRO A 84 -7.23 -6.44 12.61
CA PRO A 84 -8.45 -6.65 13.38
C PRO A 84 -9.52 -5.57 13.12
N GLY A 85 -10.67 -6.02 12.62
CA GLY A 85 -11.83 -5.17 12.35
C GLY A 85 -11.76 -4.33 11.08
N TRP A 86 -10.82 -4.60 10.18
CA TRP A 86 -10.71 -3.88 8.91
C TRP A 86 -11.97 -3.98 8.06
N THR A 87 -12.66 -5.13 8.02
CA THR A 87 -13.89 -5.29 7.23
C THR A 87 -15.08 -4.47 7.73
N ARG A 88 -14.95 -3.78 8.88
CA ARG A 88 -15.94 -2.81 9.38
C ARG A 88 -15.66 -1.38 8.92
N SER A 89 -14.48 -1.13 8.35
CA SER A 89 -14.12 0.15 7.75
C SER A 89 -14.95 0.39 6.49
N PRO A 90 -15.25 1.65 6.13
CA PRO A 90 -15.75 1.97 4.82
C PRO A 90 -14.83 1.39 3.73
N MET A 91 -15.44 0.77 2.72
CA MET A 91 -14.79 0.36 1.47
C MET A 91 -15.42 1.13 0.31
N THR A 92 -15.68 2.42 0.51
CA THR A 92 -16.14 3.31 -0.57
C THR A 92 -15.00 3.48 -1.56
N VAL A 93 -15.33 3.46 -2.86
CA VAL A 93 -14.32 3.54 -3.92
C VAL A 93 -14.80 4.44 -5.06
N VAL A 94 -13.89 5.23 -5.60
CA VAL A 94 -14.05 6.00 -6.82
C VAL A 94 -13.14 5.40 -7.89
N ILE A 95 -13.73 4.97 -9.00
CA ILE A 95 -13.04 4.41 -10.16
C ILE A 95 -12.94 5.45 -11.26
N ILE A 96 -11.72 5.74 -11.70
CA ILE A 96 -11.43 6.73 -12.72
C ILE A 96 -11.32 6.03 -14.08
N GLU A 97 -12.35 6.17 -14.91
CA GLU A 97 -12.38 5.72 -16.31
C GLU A 97 -11.91 6.82 -17.27
N ASP A 98 -12.07 6.64 -18.58
CA ASP A 98 -11.67 7.62 -19.60
C ASP A 98 -12.44 8.94 -19.48
N ASP A 99 -13.76 8.86 -19.42
CA ASP A 99 -14.64 10.04 -19.44
C ASP A 99 -15.35 10.32 -18.11
N TYR A 100 -15.42 9.32 -17.22
CA TYR A 100 -16.20 9.39 -15.99
C TYR A 100 -15.41 8.91 -14.77
N GLU A 101 -15.83 9.39 -13.61
CA GLU A 101 -15.51 8.83 -12.30
C GLU A 101 -16.75 8.13 -11.74
N TYR A 102 -16.59 6.92 -11.24
CA TYR A 102 -17.69 6.12 -10.69
C TYR A 102 -17.52 5.90 -9.20
N LEU A 103 -18.49 6.35 -8.41
CA LEU A 103 -18.56 6.14 -6.96
C LEU A 103 -19.38 4.88 -6.66
N LEU A 104 -18.77 3.95 -5.92
CA LEU A 104 -19.37 2.68 -5.51
C LEU A 104 -19.32 2.49 -4.00
N ASN A 105 -20.27 1.69 -3.49
CA ASN A 105 -20.36 1.31 -2.08
C ASN A 105 -20.43 2.52 -1.14
N ALA A 106 -21.22 3.53 -1.53
CA ALA A 106 -21.59 4.64 -0.65
C ALA A 106 -22.58 4.14 0.43
N PRO A 107 -22.51 4.66 1.67
CA PRO A 107 -23.46 4.30 2.72
C PRO A 107 -24.92 4.53 2.28
N ARG A 108 -25.85 3.66 2.69
CA ARG A 108 -27.27 3.74 2.28
C ARG A 108 -27.96 5.06 2.62
N ASN A 109 -27.47 5.78 3.62
CA ASN A 109 -27.98 7.08 4.06
C ASN A 109 -27.24 8.26 3.44
N TRP A 110 -26.21 8.02 2.62
CA TRP A 110 -25.53 9.06 1.87
C TRP A 110 -26.50 9.66 0.84
N LYS A 111 -26.39 10.97 0.65
CA LYS A 111 -27.18 11.71 -0.33
C LYS A 111 -26.26 12.18 -1.44
N GLU A 112 -26.75 12.09 -2.67
CA GLU A 112 -26.06 12.56 -3.87
C GLU A 112 -25.46 13.95 -3.64
N SER A 113 -24.14 14.04 -3.84
CA SER A 113 -23.36 15.24 -3.62
C SER A 113 -22.07 15.18 -4.45
N GLY A 114 -21.35 16.30 -4.56
CA GLY A 114 -20.08 16.34 -5.30
C GLY A 114 -20.21 16.18 -6.83
N GLY A 115 -21.40 16.41 -7.39
CA GLY A 115 -21.69 16.30 -8.82
C GLY A 115 -21.91 14.87 -9.31
N PHE A 116 -22.06 13.90 -8.40
CA PHE A 116 -22.38 12.52 -8.73
C PHE A 116 -23.87 12.35 -9.00
N GLU A 117 -24.18 11.71 -10.12
CA GLU A 117 -25.52 11.36 -10.58
C GLU A 117 -25.72 9.84 -10.54
N LEU A 118 -26.96 9.39 -10.36
CA LEU A 118 -27.29 7.97 -10.31
C LEU A 118 -27.15 7.31 -11.70
N THR A 119 -26.56 6.13 -11.74
CA THR A 119 -26.57 5.27 -12.94
C THR A 119 -27.66 4.19 -12.82
N GLU A 120 -28.04 3.57 -13.94
CA GLU A 120 -28.93 2.40 -13.96
C GLU A 120 -28.23 1.11 -13.46
N GLN A 121 -26.90 1.12 -13.37
CA GLN A 121 -26.12 -0.03 -12.91
C GLN A 121 -26.09 -0.13 -11.39
N THR A 122 -25.99 -1.37 -10.90
CA THR A 122 -25.78 -1.65 -9.47
C THR A 122 -24.54 -2.50 -9.25
N PHE A 123 -23.91 -2.31 -8.10
CA PHE A 123 -22.79 -3.10 -7.63
C PHE A 123 -23.11 -3.66 -6.24
N LEU A 124 -23.06 -4.99 -6.09
CA LEU A 124 -23.43 -5.69 -4.85
C LEU A 124 -24.83 -5.28 -4.32
N GLY A 125 -25.77 -5.03 -5.24
CA GLY A 125 -27.13 -4.60 -4.93
C GLY A 125 -27.25 -3.14 -4.44
N GLN A 126 -26.19 -2.35 -4.56
CA GLN A 126 -26.19 -0.92 -4.27
C GLN A 126 -26.07 -0.10 -5.55
N PRO A 127 -26.62 1.13 -5.57
CA PRO A 127 -26.43 2.07 -6.67
C PRO A 127 -24.96 2.34 -6.99
N ILE A 128 -24.65 2.49 -8.28
CA ILE A 128 -23.43 3.14 -8.76
C ILE A 128 -23.78 4.58 -9.14
N TYR A 129 -22.94 5.53 -8.73
CA TYR A 129 -23.05 6.92 -9.14
C TYR A 129 -21.88 7.29 -10.06
N HIS A 130 -22.06 8.28 -10.92
CA HIS A 130 -20.99 8.76 -11.78
C HIS A 130 -20.96 10.28 -11.91
N ARG A 131 -19.81 10.82 -12.30
CA ARG A 131 -19.64 12.21 -12.74
C ARG A 131 -18.60 12.29 -13.85
N GLY A 132 -18.57 13.39 -14.60
CA GLY A 132 -17.50 13.61 -15.58
C GLY A 132 -16.11 13.59 -14.92
N ARG A 133 -15.11 13.03 -15.60
CA ARG A 133 -13.76 12.89 -15.05
C ARG A 133 -13.11 14.23 -14.73
N THR A 134 -12.60 14.34 -13.51
CA THR A 134 -11.84 15.46 -12.96
C THR A 134 -10.46 15.05 -12.47
N LEU A 135 -10.25 13.76 -12.23
CA LEU A 135 -9.02 13.18 -11.67
C LEU A 135 -8.19 12.45 -12.76
N PRO A 136 -6.86 12.40 -12.61
CA PRO A 136 -6.00 11.66 -13.55
C PRO A 136 -6.14 10.14 -13.36
N GLN A 137 -6.12 9.39 -14.45
CA GLN A 137 -6.32 7.93 -14.43
C GLN A 137 -5.21 7.16 -13.72
N ALA A 138 -4.00 7.72 -13.69
CA ALA A 138 -2.89 7.11 -12.97
C ALA A 138 -2.99 7.29 -11.43
N LEU A 139 -4.00 8.02 -10.93
CA LEU A 139 -4.15 8.26 -9.50
C LEU A 139 -4.45 6.96 -8.76
N ARG A 140 -3.72 6.76 -7.66
CA ARG A 140 -3.97 5.73 -6.65
C ARG A 140 -3.72 6.40 -5.30
N ALA A 141 -4.79 6.69 -4.59
CA ALA A 141 -4.74 7.37 -3.30
C ALA A 141 -6.03 7.13 -2.52
N ALA A 142 -6.02 7.47 -1.23
CA ALA A 142 -7.24 7.62 -0.44
C ALA A 142 -7.39 9.06 0.06
N PHE A 143 -8.56 9.65 -0.19
CA PHE A 143 -8.96 10.96 0.33
C PHE A 143 -10.49 11.09 0.34
N PRO A 144 -11.05 12.05 1.09
CA PRO A 144 -12.49 12.28 1.06
C PRO A 144 -12.99 12.72 -0.32
N VAL A 145 -14.00 12.02 -0.86
CA VAL A 145 -14.73 12.41 -2.08
C VAL A 145 -16.20 12.54 -1.74
N ALA A 146 -16.81 13.69 -2.06
CA ALA A 146 -18.22 13.96 -1.76
C ALA A 146 -18.60 13.69 -0.28
N GLY A 147 -17.67 14.04 0.63
CA GLY A 147 -17.83 13.83 2.08
C GLY A 147 -17.63 12.38 2.56
N LEU A 148 -17.23 11.47 1.69
CA LEU A 148 -16.99 10.06 2.02
C LEU A 148 -15.49 9.73 2.01
N PRO A 149 -14.95 9.08 3.06
CA PRO A 149 -13.59 8.57 3.02
C PRO A 149 -13.51 7.47 1.97
N SER A 150 -12.72 7.69 0.91
CA SER A 150 -12.77 6.88 -0.31
C SER A 150 -11.39 6.47 -0.76
N ALA A 151 -11.28 5.23 -1.23
CA ALA A 151 -10.19 4.83 -2.12
C ALA A 151 -10.47 5.41 -3.51
N VAL A 152 -9.47 5.97 -4.17
CA VAL A 152 -9.61 6.65 -5.46
C VAL A 152 -8.54 6.11 -6.38
N VAL A 153 -8.96 5.31 -7.36
CA VAL A 153 -8.06 4.55 -8.22
C VAL A 153 -8.47 4.60 -9.69
N GLY A 154 -7.49 4.60 -10.57
CA GLY A 154 -7.70 4.29 -11.99
C GLY A 154 -8.38 2.94 -12.21
N ALA A 155 -9.22 2.85 -13.23
CA ALA A 155 -9.78 1.59 -13.70
C ALA A 155 -8.67 0.58 -14.05
N TRP A 156 -8.96 -0.71 -13.89
CA TRP A 156 -8.02 -1.78 -14.22
C TRP A 156 -7.78 -1.84 -15.73
N ARG A 157 -6.51 -1.88 -16.13
CA ARG A 157 -6.09 -2.00 -17.52
C ARG A 157 -5.23 -3.26 -17.70
N PRO A 158 -5.62 -4.22 -18.55
CA PRO A 158 -4.85 -5.46 -18.75
C PRO A 158 -3.42 -5.25 -19.27
N SER A 159 -3.15 -4.10 -19.88
CA SER A 159 -1.81 -3.73 -20.38
C SER A 159 -0.86 -3.28 -19.28
N GLU A 160 -1.37 -2.92 -18.10
CA GLU A 160 -0.58 -2.34 -17.01
C GLU A 160 -0.30 -3.37 -15.92
N GLU A 161 -1.32 -4.13 -15.51
CA GLU A 161 -1.20 -5.11 -14.44
C GLU A 161 -2.26 -6.21 -14.53
N SER A 162 -2.05 -7.30 -13.79
CA SER A 162 -3.08 -8.35 -13.66
C SER A 162 -4.28 -7.85 -12.84
N PRO A 163 -5.50 -8.37 -13.07
CA PRO A 163 -6.65 -7.99 -12.26
C PRO A 163 -6.48 -8.35 -10.77
N ASN A 164 -5.71 -9.39 -10.46
CA ASN A 164 -5.37 -9.79 -9.09
C ASN A 164 -4.42 -8.79 -8.42
N GLU A 165 -3.42 -8.29 -9.16
CA GLU A 165 -2.50 -7.25 -8.69
C GLU A 165 -3.24 -5.93 -8.43
N TRP A 166 -4.14 -5.54 -9.34
CA TRP A 166 -4.99 -4.37 -9.15
C TRP A 166 -5.90 -4.52 -7.93
N ALA A 167 -6.48 -5.70 -7.71
CA ALA A 167 -7.30 -5.98 -6.53
C ALA A 167 -6.52 -5.86 -5.21
N VAL A 168 -5.28 -6.35 -5.18
CA VAL A 168 -4.35 -6.18 -4.05
C VAL A 168 -3.94 -4.72 -3.87
N THR A 169 -3.78 -3.96 -4.95
CA THR A 169 -3.54 -2.52 -4.90
C THR A 169 -4.74 -1.76 -4.34
N LEU A 170 -5.97 -2.11 -4.73
CA LEU A 170 -7.15 -1.48 -4.13
C LEU A 170 -7.27 -1.79 -2.62
N ALA A 171 -6.84 -2.98 -2.18
CA ALA A 171 -6.73 -3.28 -0.76
C ALA A 171 -5.72 -2.37 -0.03
N HIS A 172 -4.63 -1.94 -0.68
CA HIS A 172 -3.72 -0.94 -0.14
C HIS A 172 -4.44 0.40 0.10
N GLU A 173 -5.19 0.89 -0.89
CA GLU A 173 -5.92 2.15 -0.76
C GLU A 173 -7.04 2.09 0.28
N TRP A 174 -7.74 0.96 0.40
CA TRP A 174 -8.70 0.78 1.49
C TRP A 174 -8.06 0.66 2.88
N PHE A 175 -6.77 0.32 2.97
CA PHE A 175 -6.06 0.44 4.23
C PHE A 175 -5.80 1.89 4.60
N HIS A 176 -5.51 2.76 3.62
CA HIS A 176 -5.48 4.20 3.88
C HIS A 176 -6.85 4.75 4.30
N VAL A 177 -7.97 4.24 3.76
CA VAL A 177 -9.31 4.57 4.26
C VAL A 177 -9.48 4.14 5.73
N LEU A 178 -8.95 2.98 6.13
CA LEU A 178 -8.95 2.54 7.53
C LEU A 178 -8.13 3.50 8.42
N GLN A 179 -6.96 3.94 7.96
CA GLN A 179 -6.13 4.92 8.69
C GLN A 179 -6.86 6.26 8.86
N MET A 180 -7.46 6.75 7.77
CA MET A 180 -8.20 8.01 7.73
C MET A 180 -9.40 8.02 8.67
N THR A 181 -10.15 6.91 8.75
CA THR A 181 -11.37 6.81 9.56
C THR A 181 -11.12 6.57 11.05
N ARG A 182 -9.87 6.41 11.46
CA ARG A 182 -9.49 6.25 12.85
C ARG A 182 -8.73 7.47 13.34
N GLU A 183 -7.43 7.55 13.07
CA GLU A 183 -6.50 8.35 13.87
C GLU A 183 -5.52 9.19 13.03
N GLU A 184 -5.65 9.14 11.70
CA GLU A 184 -4.76 9.92 10.81
C GLU A 184 -4.88 11.44 11.05
N GLU A 185 -6.10 11.96 11.19
CA GLU A 185 -6.32 13.41 11.37
C GLU A 185 -5.62 13.93 12.63
N ILE A 186 -5.74 13.21 13.75
CA ILE A 186 -5.10 13.55 15.01
C ILE A 186 -3.57 13.48 14.88
N LYS A 187 -3.04 12.42 14.26
CA LYS A 187 -1.59 12.26 14.05
C LYS A 187 -1.00 13.36 13.15
N VAL A 188 -1.72 13.79 12.12
CA VAL A 188 -1.28 14.89 11.25
C VAL A 188 -1.28 16.21 12.01
N ALA A 189 -2.32 16.46 12.81
CA ALA A 189 -2.42 17.66 13.65
C ALA A 189 -1.33 17.71 14.73
N ASP A 190 -1.08 16.60 15.43
CA ASP A 190 -0.07 16.49 16.49
C ASP A 190 1.36 16.76 15.99
N LEU A 191 1.63 16.47 14.71
CA LEU A 191 2.95 16.69 14.11
C LEU A 191 3.07 18.04 13.38
N GLU A 192 2.03 18.88 13.42
CA GLU A 192 1.94 20.14 12.66
C GLU A 192 2.29 19.96 11.17
N LEU A 193 2.02 18.75 10.64
CA LEU A 193 2.38 18.37 9.30
C LEU A 193 1.40 19.00 8.30
N GLY A 194 1.89 19.96 7.51
CA GLY A 194 1.29 20.41 6.25
C GLY A 194 0.74 21.84 6.20
N GLN A 195 0.74 22.38 4.97
CA GLN A 195 -0.10 23.47 4.47
C GLN A 195 -0.71 22.95 3.15
N GLY A 196 -2.04 22.98 2.95
CA GLY A 196 -2.68 22.49 1.72
C GLY A 196 -4.11 21.95 1.91
N VAL A 197 -4.75 21.49 0.81
CA VAL A 197 -6.15 20.99 0.80
C VAL A 197 -6.30 19.62 1.50
N TYR A 198 -5.26 18.79 1.44
CA TYR A 198 -5.20 17.50 2.14
C TYR A 198 -3.85 17.37 2.88
N PRO A 199 -3.76 17.89 4.12
CA PRO A 199 -2.53 17.83 4.91
C PRO A 199 -1.98 16.41 5.06
N SER A 200 -2.82 15.38 5.11
CA SER A 200 -2.36 13.99 5.21
C SER A 200 -1.55 13.50 4.00
N LEU A 201 -1.62 14.15 2.83
CA LEU A 201 -0.86 13.70 1.66
C LEU A 201 0.61 14.15 1.70
N GLN A 202 0.93 15.19 2.48
CA GLN A 202 2.29 15.71 2.66
C GLN A 202 3.12 15.88 1.36
N LEU A 203 2.46 16.21 0.25
CA LEU A 203 3.08 16.21 -1.08
C LEU A 203 4.27 17.18 -1.20
N ASP A 204 4.29 18.22 -0.36
CA ASP A 204 5.24 19.33 -0.43
C ASP A 204 6.25 19.37 0.73
N TYR A 205 6.27 18.36 1.62
CA TYR A 205 7.22 18.36 2.74
C TYR A 205 8.67 18.20 2.22
N PRO A 206 9.60 19.11 2.57
CA PRO A 206 10.95 19.15 1.99
C PRO A 206 11.91 18.17 2.70
N PHE A 207 11.60 16.87 2.64
CA PHE A 207 12.46 15.85 3.23
C PHE A 207 13.79 15.74 2.46
N ALA A 208 14.88 15.45 3.18
CA ALA A 208 16.25 15.47 2.68
C ALA A 208 16.63 14.23 1.83
N TYR A 209 15.83 13.91 0.81
CA TYR A 209 16.01 12.79 -0.10
C TYR A 209 17.39 12.74 -0.78
N GLY A 210 17.90 13.91 -1.18
CA GLY A 210 19.20 14.05 -1.87
C GLY A 210 20.41 14.06 -0.94
N ASP A 211 20.23 14.00 0.37
CA ASP A 211 21.35 13.98 1.32
C ASP A 211 21.97 12.58 1.42
N ARG A 212 23.29 12.50 1.19
CA ARG A 212 24.02 11.22 1.18
C ARG A 212 24.03 10.52 2.54
N ASP A 213 24.13 11.25 3.64
CA ASP A 213 24.19 10.63 4.97
C ASP A 213 22.82 10.05 5.34
N VAL A 214 21.74 10.75 4.98
CA VAL A 214 20.36 10.24 5.10
C VAL A 214 20.18 9.00 4.22
N GLY A 215 20.62 9.06 2.96
CA GLY A 215 20.59 7.91 2.04
C GLY A 215 21.33 6.69 2.58
N TYR A 216 22.54 6.86 3.12
CA TYR A 216 23.32 5.77 3.73
C TYR A 216 22.66 5.21 4.98
N ALA A 217 22.10 6.07 5.84
CA ALA A 217 21.38 5.61 7.02
C ALA A 217 20.11 4.80 6.66
N ILE A 218 19.36 5.23 5.64
CA ILE A 218 18.24 4.46 5.08
C ILE A 218 18.73 3.13 4.50
N HIS A 219 19.85 3.12 3.77
CA HIS A 219 20.41 1.89 3.21
C HIS A 219 20.79 0.87 4.28
N LEU A 220 21.45 1.33 5.35
CA LEU A 220 21.85 0.49 6.48
C LEU A 220 20.63 -0.10 7.19
N LEU A 221 19.64 0.75 7.51
CA LEU A 221 18.39 0.30 8.12
C LEU A 221 17.67 -0.71 7.22
N GLY A 222 17.46 -0.37 5.95
CA GLY A 222 16.79 -1.23 4.98
C GLY A 222 17.45 -2.60 4.81
N SER A 223 18.79 -2.62 4.71
CA SER A 223 19.57 -3.86 4.63
C SER A 223 19.44 -4.70 5.90
N SER A 224 19.51 -4.08 7.09
CA SER A 224 19.34 -4.80 8.35
C SER A 224 17.92 -5.36 8.54
N LEU A 225 16.88 -4.65 8.09
CA LEU A 225 15.49 -5.10 8.14
C LEU A 225 15.28 -6.31 7.23
N TYR A 226 15.83 -6.26 6.01
CA TYR A 226 15.78 -7.39 5.08
C TYR A 226 16.49 -8.64 5.64
N ASP A 227 17.70 -8.45 6.20
CA ASP A 227 18.46 -9.54 6.81
C ASP A 227 17.74 -10.11 8.04
N PHE A 228 17.14 -9.25 8.86
CA PHE A 228 16.30 -9.65 9.98
C PHE A 228 15.13 -10.51 9.50
N TRP A 229 14.35 -10.04 8.52
CA TRP A 229 13.19 -10.77 7.99
C TRP A 229 13.58 -12.16 7.49
N ASN A 230 14.67 -12.25 6.74
CA ASN A 230 15.14 -13.53 6.19
C ASN A 230 15.56 -14.53 7.28
N ARG A 231 16.12 -14.05 8.39
CA ARG A 231 16.62 -14.91 9.48
C ARG A 231 15.56 -15.24 10.53
N SER A 232 14.75 -14.27 10.91
CA SER A 232 13.89 -14.32 12.09
C SER A 232 12.85 -15.45 12.04
N ARG A 233 12.39 -15.81 10.84
CA ARG A 233 11.38 -16.86 10.60
C ARG A 233 11.87 -18.27 10.97
N THR A 234 13.18 -18.50 10.96
CA THR A 234 13.78 -19.79 11.33
C THR A 234 14.19 -19.87 12.79
N LEU A 235 14.09 -18.75 13.54
CA LEU A 235 14.51 -18.67 14.93
C LEU A 235 13.33 -19.01 15.87
N PRO A 236 13.39 -20.15 16.59
CA PRO A 236 12.25 -20.61 17.38
C PRO A 236 12.00 -19.76 18.63
N ARG A 237 13.04 -19.14 19.21
CA ARG A 237 12.94 -18.43 20.49
C ARG A 237 12.89 -16.91 20.32
N ALA A 238 12.06 -16.26 21.11
CA ALA A 238 11.93 -14.80 21.12
C ALA A 238 13.26 -14.08 21.38
N VAL A 239 14.09 -14.60 22.29
CA VAL A 239 15.42 -14.03 22.58
C VAL A 239 16.36 -14.02 21.37
N GLN A 240 16.29 -15.04 20.50
CA GLN A 240 17.12 -15.09 19.30
C GLN A 240 16.65 -14.08 18.26
N ARG A 241 15.34 -13.89 18.12
CA ARG A 241 14.78 -12.85 17.26
C ARG A 241 15.16 -11.46 17.77
N THR A 242 15.05 -11.24 19.08
CA THR A 242 15.45 -9.97 19.71
C THR A 242 16.93 -9.67 19.47
N PHE A 243 17.81 -10.67 19.64
CA PHE A 243 19.24 -10.51 19.36
C PHE A 243 19.53 -10.11 17.90
N VAL A 244 18.88 -10.75 16.92
CA VAL A 244 19.06 -10.38 15.50
C VAL A 244 18.43 -9.03 15.19
N ALA A 245 17.40 -8.61 15.93
CA ALA A 245 16.78 -7.29 15.79
C ALA A 245 17.66 -6.14 16.29
N GLU A 246 18.66 -6.39 17.15
CA GLU A 246 19.54 -5.34 17.69
C GLU A 246 20.24 -4.54 16.59
N THR A 247 20.63 -5.17 15.48
CA THR A 247 21.24 -4.48 14.34
C THR A 247 20.25 -3.51 13.68
N SER A 248 19.01 -3.93 13.46
CA SER A 248 17.97 -3.08 12.88
C SER A 248 17.59 -1.94 13.82
N TRP A 249 17.54 -2.22 15.12
CA TRP A 249 17.30 -1.20 16.14
C TRP A 249 18.42 -0.15 16.18
N ALA A 250 19.68 -0.58 16.20
CA ALA A 250 20.82 0.34 16.16
C ALA A 250 20.83 1.19 14.89
N ALA A 251 20.50 0.61 13.73
CA ALA A 251 20.38 1.33 12.47
C ALA A 251 19.24 2.36 12.49
N LEU A 252 18.08 2.03 13.10
CA LEU A 252 16.97 2.96 13.28
C LEU A 252 17.35 4.14 14.19
N GLN A 253 18.06 3.88 15.29
CA GLN A 253 18.57 4.94 16.18
C GLN A 253 19.60 5.83 15.50
N ASN A 254 20.47 5.24 14.66
CA ASN A 254 21.43 6.00 13.87
C ASN A 254 20.73 6.91 12.86
N LEU A 255 19.74 6.39 12.12
CA LEU A 255 18.92 7.19 11.20
C LEU A 255 18.22 8.35 11.91
N LYS A 256 17.57 8.08 13.06
CA LYS A 256 16.96 9.11 13.90
C LYS A 256 17.95 10.19 14.26
N THR A 257 19.13 9.81 14.73
CA THR A 257 20.19 10.74 15.14
C THR A 257 20.66 11.60 13.97
N ILE A 258 20.90 11.01 12.79
CA ILE A 258 21.36 11.72 11.60
C ILE A 258 20.30 12.73 11.12
N ILE A 259 19.04 12.32 11.00
CA ILE A 259 17.95 13.20 10.56
C ILE A 259 17.78 14.35 11.57
N SER A 260 17.67 14.03 12.86
CA SER A 260 17.38 15.03 13.90
C SER A 260 18.51 16.06 14.04
N LEU A 261 19.78 15.63 13.98
CA LEU A 261 20.92 16.54 14.08
C LEU A 261 21.07 17.47 12.86
N LYS A 262 20.73 17.00 11.65
CA LYS A 262 20.93 17.75 10.41
C LYS A 262 19.71 18.60 10.02
N TYR A 263 18.51 18.12 10.32
CA TYR A 263 17.25 18.65 9.80
C TYR A 263 16.20 18.92 10.89
N GLY A 264 16.51 18.65 12.16
CA GLY A 264 15.60 18.85 13.28
C GLY A 264 14.63 17.67 13.49
N ASP A 265 13.96 17.68 14.65
CA ASP A 265 13.04 16.61 15.05
C ASP A 265 11.81 16.51 14.12
N ASP A 266 11.38 17.62 13.52
CA ASP A 266 10.25 17.65 12.57
C ASP A 266 10.52 16.77 11.34
N ALA A 267 11.76 16.74 10.84
CA ALA A 267 12.14 15.87 9.73
C ALA A 267 12.05 14.38 10.13
N TYR A 268 12.37 14.06 11.39
CA TYR A 268 12.19 12.70 11.89
C TYR A 268 10.71 12.37 12.11
N ASN A 269 9.91 13.32 12.60
CA ASN A 269 8.47 13.17 12.74
C ASN A 269 7.79 12.90 11.39
N TYR A 270 8.21 13.60 10.33
CA TYR A 270 7.78 13.27 8.97
C TYR A 270 8.14 11.83 8.57
N PHE A 271 9.37 11.37 8.87
CA PHE A 271 9.76 9.97 8.65
C PHE A 271 8.84 8.98 9.40
N ARG A 272 8.51 9.28 10.67
CA ARG A 272 7.59 8.44 11.46
C ARG A 272 6.20 8.39 10.84
N TYR A 273 5.69 9.54 10.39
CA TYR A 273 4.40 9.64 9.73
C TYR A 273 4.37 8.84 8.42
N GLN A 274 5.34 9.04 7.53
CA GLN A 274 5.36 8.35 6.23
C GLN A 274 5.58 6.83 6.37
N THR A 275 6.42 6.39 7.30
CA THR A 275 6.57 4.95 7.56
C THR A 275 5.32 4.34 8.20
N TRP A 276 4.65 5.07 9.10
CA TRP A 276 3.35 4.67 9.65
C TRP A 276 2.28 4.59 8.55
N LYS A 277 2.22 5.56 7.64
CA LYS A 277 1.20 5.65 6.59
C LYS A 277 1.48 4.70 5.43
N GLU A 278 2.46 5.02 4.59
CA GLU A 278 2.78 4.34 3.32
C GLU A 278 3.47 3.00 3.55
N GLY A 279 4.37 2.95 4.53
CA GLY A 279 5.10 1.73 4.86
C GLY A 279 4.22 0.62 5.40
N VAL A 280 3.30 0.95 6.31
CA VAL A 280 2.35 -0.05 6.83
C VAL A 280 1.28 -0.40 5.80
N ALA A 281 0.90 0.52 4.92
CA ALA A 281 0.07 0.19 3.76
C ALA A 281 0.77 -0.81 2.82
N ARG A 282 2.09 -0.67 2.59
CA ARG A 282 2.87 -1.67 1.85
C ARG A 282 2.89 -3.03 2.55
N TYR A 283 3.15 -3.05 3.85
CA TYR A 283 3.05 -4.27 4.67
C TYR A 283 1.68 -4.93 4.49
N THR A 284 0.62 -4.15 4.59
CA THR A 284 -0.76 -4.62 4.44
C THR A 284 -1.00 -5.25 3.08
N GLN A 285 -0.57 -4.60 2.00
CA GLN A 285 -0.66 -5.11 0.64
C GLN A 285 0.05 -6.47 0.48
N VAL A 286 1.28 -6.59 1.01
CA VAL A 286 2.07 -7.82 0.96
C VAL A 286 1.38 -8.94 1.74
N HIS A 287 0.86 -8.65 2.94
CA HIS A 287 0.18 -9.64 3.78
C HIS A 287 -1.20 -10.06 3.25
N VAL A 288 -1.94 -9.15 2.61
CA VAL A 288 -3.16 -9.51 1.86
C VAL A 288 -2.84 -10.53 0.78
N SER A 289 -1.81 -10.28 -0.03
CA SER A 289 -1.41 -11.21 -1.10
C SER A 289 -0.92 -12.55 -0.55
N LEU A 290 -0.14 -12.55 0.53
CA LEU A 290 0.35 -13.77 1.19
C LEU A 290 -0.79 -14.62 1.73
N LEU A 291 -1.73 -14.01 2.46
CA LEU A 291 -2.86 -14.74 3.04
C LEU A 291 -3.85 -15.19 1.97
N ALA A 292 -4.04 -14.42 0.90
CA ALA A 292 -4.86 -14.85 -0.22
C ALA A 292 -4.28 -16.09 -0.90
N ALA A 293 -2.96 -16.14 -1.10
CA ALA A 293 -2.27 -17.33 -1.59
C ALA A 293 -2.44 -18.54 -0.65
N ASP A 294 -2.20 -18.37 0.66
CA ASP A 294 -2.40 -19.45 1.64
C ASP A 294 -3.86 -19.93 1.68
N PHE A 295 -4.82 -19.02 1.61
CA PHE A 295 -6.25 -19.36 1.66
C PHE A 295 -6.73 -20.01 0.36
N GLU A 296 -6.16 -19.63 -0.78
CA GLU A 296 -6.43 -20.28 -2.06
C GLU A 296 -5.89 -21.72 -2.04
N ASP A 297 -4.64 -21.92 -1.57
CA ASP A 297 -4.00 -23.24 -1.44
C ASP A 297 -4.77 -24.20 -0.52
N ASN A 298 -5.39 -23.67 0.55
CA ASN A 298 -6.14 -24.47 1.53
C ASN A 298 -7.67 -24.47 1.32
N GLY A 299 -8.16 -23.90 0.20
CA GLY A 299 -9.58 -23.89 -0.16
C GLY A 299 -10.47 -22.98 0.67
N ARG A 300 -9.90 -22.00 1.39
CA ARG A 300 -10.63 -20.95 2.12
C ARG A 300 -10.92 -19.71 1.25
N PHE A 301 -10.31 -19.60 0.08
CA PHE A 301 -10.54 -18.52 -0.88
C PHE A 301 -10.76 -19.09 -2.29
N TYR A 302 -11.75 -18.55 -3.00
CA TYR A 302 -12.05 -18.89 -4.39
C TYR A 302 -12.26 -17.60 -5.17
N GLN A 303 -11.54 -17.42 -6.29
CA GLN A 303 -11.70 -16.23 -7.13
C GLN A 303 -13.12 -16.09 -7.68
N GLN A 304 -13.54 -14.84 -7.92
CA GLN A 304 -14.84 -14.52 -8.47
C GLN A 304 -15.07 -15.18 -9.84
N PRO A 305 -16.30 -15.67 -10.11
CA PRO A 305 -16.68 -16.13 -11.44
C PRO A 305 -16.40 -15.05 -12.51
N GLY A 306 -15.78 -15.46 -13.61
CA GLY A 306 -15.41 -14.58 -14.72
C GLY A 306 -14.01 -13.95 -14.61
N LEU A 307 -13.37 -13.95 -13.43
CA LEU A 307 -12.02 -13.38 -13.28
C LEU A 307 -11.00 -14.12 -14.15
N ALA A 308 -11.07 -15.45 -14.18
CA ALA A 308 -10.19 -16.31 -14.98
C ALA A 308 -10.32 -16.12 -16.50
N ALA A 309 -11.38 -15.44 -16.98
CA ALA A 309 -11.56 -15.10 -18.38
C ALA A 309 -10.90 -13.76 -18.76
N LEU A 310 -10.48 -12.96 -17.78
CA LEU A 310 -9.84 -11.67 -18.00
C LEU A 310 -8.37 -11.86 -18.38
N GLN A 311 -7.90 -11.02 -19.31
CA GLN A 311 -6.49 -11.04 -19.72
C GLN A 311 -5.56 -10.79 -18.52
N GLY A 312 -4.52 -11.61 -18.42
CA GLY A 312 -3.51 -11.48 -17.36
C GLY A 312 -3.95 -12.00 -15.99
N SER A 313 -5.17 -12.55 -15.84
CA SER A 313 -5.61 -13.19 -14.59
C SER A 313 -4.64 -14.28 -14.15
N MET A 314 -4.41 -14.39 -12.85
CA MET A 314 -3.54 -15.42 -12.27
C MET A 314 -4.06 -15.89 -10.91
N SER A 315 -3.54 -17.00 -10.40
CA SER A 315 -3.80 -17.41 -9.01
C SER A 315 -3.10 -16.45 -8.04
N TYR A 316 -3.61 -16.33 -6.81
CA TYR A 316 -2.92 -15.55 -5.77
C TYR A 316 -1.60 -16.20 -5.36
N GLY A 317 -1.49 -17.54 -5.42
CA GLY A 317 -0.20 -18.22 -5.24
C GLY A 317 0.86 -17.73 -6.24
N ARG A 318 0.47 -17.56 -7.52
CA ARG A 318 1.36 -17.04 -8.55
C ARG A 318 1.65 -15.56 -8.36
N LEU A 319 0.64 -14.75 -8.04
CA LEU A 319 0.81 -13.32 -7.73
C LEU A 319 1.79 -13.11 -6.57
N TRP A 320 1.69 -13.93 -5.53
CA TRP A 320 2.61 -13.92 -4.40
C TRP A 320 4.04 -14.20 -4.84
N GLU A 321 4.26 -15.32 -5.53
CA GLU A 321 5.60 -15.79 -5.89
C GLU A 321 6.31 -14.89 -6.89
N GLU A 322 5.58 -14.37 -7.89
CA GLU A 322 6.13 -13.62 -9.03
C GLU A 322 6.14 -12.10 -8.82
N VAL A 323 5.19 -11.56 -8.07
CA VAL A 323 4.98 -10.11 -7.96
C VAL A 323 5.19 -9.62 -6.54
N THR A 324 4.28 -9.94 -5.61
CA THR A 324 4.23 -9.23 -4.32
C THR A 324 5.33 -9.62 -3.35
N ARG A 325 5.85 -10.86 -3.40
CA ARG A 325 7.01 -11.26 -2.57
C ARG A 325 8.26 -10.47 -2.93
N THR A 326 8.39 -9.97 -4.15
CA THR A 326 9.55 -9.14 -4.53
C THR A 326 9.60 -7.82 -3.78
N ASN A 327 8.47 -7.35 -3.20
CA ASN A 327 8.44 -6.13 -2.40
C ASN A 327 9.32 -6.19 -1.14
N TYR A 328 9.65 -7.38 -0.62
CA TYR A 328 10.65 -7.48 0.46
C TYR A 328 12.01 -6.94 0.04
N TRP A 329 12.36 -7.05 -1.24
CA TRP A 329 13.61 -6.50 -1.76
C TRP A 329 13.65 -4.97 -1.71
N LEU A 330 12.50 -4.30 -1.73
CA LEU A 330 12.40 -2.84 -1.57
C LEU A 330 12.89 -2.37 -0.19
N MET A 331 12.85 -3.22 0.85
CA MET A 331 13.47 -2.90 2.13
C MET A 331 14.96 -2.60 1.93
N ARG A 332 15.65 -3.48 1.21
CA ARG A 332 17.09 -3.40 0.98
C ARG A 332 17.48 -2.27 0.02
N THR A 333 16.62 -1.95 -0.95
CA THR A 333 16.88 -0.93 -1.97
C THR A 333 16.16 0.38 -1.73
N ALA A 334 15.60 0.57 -0.54
CA ALA A 334 14.88 1.77 -0.14
C ALA A 334 15.68 3.05 -0.42
N SER A 335 17.01 3.05 -0.25
CA SER A 335 17.87 4.21 -0.48
C SER A 335 18.05 4.62 -1.94
N GLY A 336 17.55 3.84 -2.91
CA GLY A 336 17.88 4.05 -4.33
C GLY A 336 19.38 3.93 -4.65
N ILE A 337 19.74 4.17 -5.91
CA ILE A 337 21.14 4.24 -6.38
C ILE A 337 21.72 5.65 -6.16
N ASP A 338 20.88 6.69 -6.22
CA ASP A 338 21.28 8.10 -6.18
C ASP A 338 20.87 8.86 -4.90
N GLY A 339 20.30 8.18 -3.90
CA GLY A 339 19.75 8.79 -2.68
C GLY A 339 18.29 8.40 -2.42
N GLY A 340 17.82 8.63 -1.19
CA GLY A 340 16.47 8.26 -0.76
C GLY A 340 15.41 8.91 -1.63
N ASN A 341 14.25 8.28 -1.78
CA ASN A 341 13.11 8.81 -2.51
C ASN A 341 11.82 8.54 -1.70
N PRO A 342 10.64 9.06 -2.09
CA PRO A 342 9.39 8.71 -1.40
C PRO A 342 9.13 7.20 -1.33
N ILE A 343 9.67 6.43 -2.30
CA ILE A 343 9.58 4.96 -2.33
C ILE A 343 10.31 4.33 -1.12
N SER A 344 11.32 5.00 -0.56
CA SER A 344 12.04 4.55 0.64
C SER A 344 11.11 4.23 1.80
N PHE A 345 10.03 5.01 2.00
CA PHE A 345 9.11 4.82 3.12
C PHE A 345 8.29 3.55 3.01
N TYR A 346 7.92 3.13 1.79
CA TYR A 346 7.22 1.86 1.56
C TYR A 346 8.05 0.68 2.05
N GLY A 347 9.33 0.62 1.64
CA GLY A 347 10.24 -0.45 2.03
C GLY A 347 10.58 -0.41 3.52
N ILE A 348 10.96 0.75 4.04
CA ILE A 348 11.38 0.87 5.45
C ILE A 348 10.22 0.61 6.41
N GLY A 349 9.06 1.25 6.22
CA GLY A 349 7.94 1.02 7.13
C GLY A 349 7.36 -0.39 7.00
N HIS A 350 7.41 -1.02 5.81
CA HIS A 350 7.12 -2.45 5.68
C HIS A 350 8.08 -3.28 6.54
N GLY A 351 9.39 -3.06 6.44
CA GLY A 351 10.37 -3.80 7.24
C GLY A 351 10.21 -3.59 8.75
N LEU A 352 9.86 -2.37 9.19
CA LEU A 352 9.56 -2.09 10.61
C LEU A 352 8.32 -2.84 11.10
N ALA A 353 7.28 -2.98 10.27
CA ALA A 353 6.10 -3.78 10.60
C ALA A 353 6.42 -5.29 10.69
N GLU A 354 7.27 -5.83 9.80
CA GLU A 354 7.77 -7.22 9.89
C GLU A 354 8.60 -7.45 11.16
N LEU A 355 9.40 -6.45 11.55
CA LEU A 355 10.15 -6.47 12.80
C LEU A 355 9.19 -6.56 14.00
N LEU A 356 8.13 -5.76 13.99
CA LEU A 356 7.11 -5.78 15.03
C LEU A 356 6.32 -7.10 15.09
N ASP A 357 5.97 -7.71 13.97
CA ASP A 357 5.33 -9.04 13.95
C ASP A 357 6.16 -10.10 14.69
N ALA A 358 7.48 -10.02 14.56
CA ALA A 358 8.40 -10.98 15.16
C ALA A 358 8.73 -10.69 16.65
N LEU A 359 8.67 -9.43 17.06
CA LEU A 359 9.06 -8.95 18.40
C LEU A 359 7.86 -8.72 19.33
N ASN A 360 6.77 -8.13 18.82
CA ASN A 360 5.57 -7.78 19.55
C ASN A 360 4.31 -8.19 18.75
N PRO A 361 3.90 -9.47 18.76
CA PRO A 361 2.79 -9.95 17.92
C PRO A 361 1.44 -9.25 18.12
N SER A 362 1.26 -8.51 19.22
CA SER A 362 0.06 -7.72 19.51
C SER A 362 0.18 -6.23 19.14
N TRP A 363 1.25 -5.81 18.46
CA TRP A 363 1.52 -4.41 18.14
C TRP A 363 0.37 -3.72 17.37
N LYS A 364 -0.36 -4.47 16.54
CA LYS A 364 -1.51 -3.98 15.77
C LYS A 364 -2.66 -3.49 16.64
N GLU A 365 -2.76 -3.95 17.89
CA GLU A 365 -3.76 -3.49 18.86
C GLU A 365 -3.54 -2.03 19.25
N LYS A 366 -2.27 -1.58 19.27
CA LYS A 366 -1.87 -0.21 19.62
C LYS A 366 -1.59 0.69 18.41
N TYR A 367 -1.58 0.14 17.20
CA TYR A 367 -1.12 0.86 16.00
C TYR A 367 -1.87 2.17 15.72
N PHE A 368 -3.16 2.20 16.06
CA PHE A 368 -3.99 3.38 15.90
C PHE A 368 -3.93 4.33 17.11
N ASP A 369 -3.42 3.91 18.26
CA ASP A 369 -3.44 4.75 19.47
C ASP A 369 -2.73 6.09 19.26
N GLN A 370 -3.26 7.14 19.90
CA GLN A 370 -2.69 8.49 19.84
C GLN A 370 -1.24 8.49 20.35
N GLY A 371 -0.35 9.20 19.66
CA GLY A 371 1.08 9.28 20.00
C GLY A 371 1.88 7.99 19.79
N VAL A 372 1.25 6.89 19.37
CA VAL A 372 1.94 5.63 19.06
C VAL A 372 2.43 5.60 17.61
N TRP A 373 3.69 5.21 17.45
CA TRP A 373 4.40 5.09 16.19
C TRP A 373 5.17 3.76 16.13
N LEU A 374 5.62 3.35 14.94
CA LEU A 374 6.35 2.09 14.77
C LEU A 374 7.63 2.05 15.62
N ASP A 375 8.40 3.13 15.63
CA ASP A 375 9.64 3.23 16.40
C ASP A 375 9.41 3.16 17.92
N THR A 376 8.33 3.77 18.44
CA THR A 376 7.96 3.64 19.86
C THR A 376 7.58 2.21 20.24
N LEU A 377 6.85 1.50 19.37
CA LEU A 377 6.49 0.10 19.62
C LEU A 377 7.72 -0.82 19.59
N ILE A 378 8.74 -0.48 18.78
CA ILE A 378 10.02 -1.19 18.77
C ILE A 378 10.82 -0.85 20.04
N GLU A 379 10.85 0.43 20.46
CA GLU A 379 11.51 0.89 21.68
C GLU A 379 10.96 0.16 22.92
N GLU A 380 9.64 -0.04 23.02
CA GLU A 380 9.00 -0.80 24.12
C GLU A 380 9.61 -2.20 24.33
N VAL A 381 10.05 -2.86 23.25
CA VAL A 381 10.63 -4.21 23.30
C VAL A 381 12.15 -4.16 23.45
N MET A 382 12.81 -3.24 22.73
CA MET A 382 14.27 -3.19 22.62
C MET A 382 14.94 -2.46 23.78
N ASP A 383 14.25 -1.50 24.41
CA ASP A 383 14.73 -0.78 25.59
C ASP A 383 13.59 -0.53 26.61
N PRO A 384 13.13 -1.58 27.31
CA PRO A 384 12.04 -1.45 28.28
C PRO A 384 12.41 -0.59 29.49
N LYS A 385 13.70 -0.34 29.74
CA LYS A 385 14.17 0.49 30.86
C LYS A 385 14.05 1.98 30.54
N ALA A 386 14.33 2.38 29.30
CA ALA A 386 14.11 3.76 28.85
C ALA A 386 12.63 4.16 28.94
N LEU A 387 11.71 3.23 28.68
CA LEU A 387 10.27 3.49 28.79
C LEU A 387 9.81 3.73 30.23
N ALA A 388 10.35 2.98 31.20
CA ALA A 388 10.00 3.09 32.62
C ALA A 388 10.56 4.36 33.30
N ALA A 389 11.45 5.09 32.63
CA ALA A 389 12.08 6.31 33.13
C ALA A 389 11.44 7.61 32.60
N ARG A 390 10.52 7.50 31.63
CA ARG A 390 9.66 8.59 31.13
C ARG A 390 8.32 8.54 31.87
#